data_AF-A0A1H9FEH6-F1
#
_entry.id   AF-A0A1H9FEH6-F1
#
_cell.length_a   1.000
_cell.length_b   1.000
_cell.length_c   1.000
_cell.angle_alpha   90.00
_cell.angle_beta   90.00
_cell.angle_gamma   90.00
#
_symmetry.space_group_name_H-M   'P 1'
#
loop_
_entity.id
_entity.type
_entity.pdbx_description
1 polymer ?
#
loop_
_entity_poly.entity_id
_entity_poly.type
_entity_poly.pdbx_seq_one_letter_code
_entity_poly.pdbx_strand_id
1 'polypeptide(L)'
;MDGNATGDGNETSTRRRLLQSGAVAATLGLAGCIEEMGTEFPENEEWPTAEYVPALPVEERSAIAEERIPELAGAAITDPETLASTLEEYDMTVESVERERDVLSLEYVNTDRYDEGNVHDVSLIAGGYAALVDAGYDAVALGATILDDAPASYGSATVETPLAREYNEGALTAAEYGELVVSTIESQRYEPEVDVSPKE
;
A
#
# COMPACT_ATOMS: atom_id res chain seq x y z
N MET A 1 58.95 1.26 -15.88
CA MET A 1 57.49 1.46 -15.86
C MET A 1 57.25 2.74 -15.08
N ASP A 2 57.83 3.87 -15.52
CA ASP A 2 57.32 4.78 -16.57
C ASP A 2 56.09 5.52 -16.05
N GLY A 3 56.24 6.74 -15.51
CA GLY A 3 56.16 8.02 -16.24
C GLY A 3 54.93 8.77 -15.67
N ASN A 4 54.79 10.09 -15.57
CA ASN A 4 55.48 11.25 -16.12
C ASN A 4 55.07 12.50 -15.28
N ALA A 5 55.88 13.56 -15.36
CA ALA A 5 55.85 14.85 -14.66
C ALA A 5 54.60 15.73 -15.01
N THR A 6 54.27 16.84 -14.32
CA THR A 6 54.91 18.19 -14.38
C THR A 6 54.22 19.07 -13.29
N GLY A 7 54.85 19.87 -12.41
CA GLY A 7 55.70 21.08 -12.64
C GLY A 7 54.79 22.24 -13.11
N ASP A 8 54.59 23.37 -12.43
CA ASP A 8 55.50 24.41 -11.90
C ASP A 8 54.67 25.33 -10.93
N GLY A 9 55.16 25.96 -9.86
CA GLY A 9 56.41 26.69 -9.72
C GLY A 9 56.20 28.18 -10.05
N ASN A 10 55.56 28.97 -9.17
CA ASN A 10 56.20 29.89 -8.21
C ASN A 10 56.75 31.21 -8.82
N GLU A 11 56.09 32.35 -8.58
CA GLU A 11 56.75 33.67 -8.64
C GLU A 11 56.26 34.60 -7.51
N THR A 12 57.16 34.81 -6.56
CA THR A 12 57.13 35.79 -5.47
C THR A 12 57.51 37.20 -5.93
N SER A 13 57.08 38.22 -5.16
CA SER A 13 57.77 39.51 -4.85
C SER A 13 56.94 40.75 -5.24
N THR A 14 56.87 41.93 -4.60
CA THR A 14 57.25 42.53 -3.29
C THR A 14 56.87 44.04 -3.38
N ARG A 15 56.45 44.67 -2.25
CA ARG A 15 56.62 46.11 -1.86
C ARG A 15 55.77 47.28 -2.45
N ARG A 16 55.11 47.95 -1.47
CA ARG A 16 55.22 49.38 -1.04
C ARG A 16 54.32 50.51 -1.61
N ARG A 17 53.75 51.23 -0.61
CA ARG A 17 53.55 52.70 -0.44
C ARG A 17 52.42 53.36 -1.27
N LEU A 18 51.33 53.84 -0.65
CA LEU A 18 51.10 55.03 0.22
C LEU A 18 50.72 56.30 -0.58
N LEU A 19 49.57 56.88 -0.16
CA LEU A 19 49.09 58.27 -0.37
C LEU A 19 48.54 58.54 -1.78
N GLN A 20 47.46 59.31 -2.02
CA GLN A 20 46.83 60.36 -1.23
C GLN A 20 45.50 60.76 -1.91
N SER A 21 44.48 61.08 -1.10
CA SER A 21 43.46 62.14 -1.27
C SER A 21 42.85 62.43 -2.64
N GLY A 22 41.52 62.40 -2.71
CA GLY A 22 40.75 63.14 -3.71
C GLY A 22 39.26 62.86 -3.62
N ALA A 23 38.51 63.80 -3.06
CA ALA A 23 37.07 63.71 -2.88
C ALA A 23 36.28 64.15 -4.12
N VAL A 24 34.99 63.79 -4.09
CA VAL A 24 33.82 64.51 -4.62
C VAL A 24 33.14 63.96 -5.91
N ALA A 25 31.84 63.75 -5.70
CA ALA A 25 30.68 63.85 -6.60
C ALA A 25 30.36 62.71 -7.57
N ALA A 26 29.40 61.89 -7.12
CA ALA A 26 28.08 61.70 -7.73
C ALA A 26 27.91 62.02 -9.22
N THR A 27 27.51 61.01 -10.00
CA THR A 27 26.35 61.09 -10.92
C THR A 27 25.87 59.69 -11.30
N LEU A 28 24.66 59.38 -10.83
CA LEU A 28 23.51 58.82 -11.54
C LEU A 28 23.74 57.82 -12.69
N GLY A 29 23.24 56.60 -12.45
CA GLY A 29 22.20 56.04 -13.31
C GLY A 29 22.66 55.11 -14.43
N LEU A 30 22.73 53.82 -14.12
CA LEU A 30 22.17 52.76 -14.97
C LEU A 30 21.63 51.67 -14.04
N ALA A 31 20.36 51.81 -13.65
CA ALA A 31 19.58 50.72 -13.10
C ALA A 31 19.43 49.66 -14.19
N GLY A 32 20.36 48.72 -14.25
CA GLY A 32 20.11 47.41 -14.83
C GLY A 32 19.21 46.68 -13.84
N CYS A 33 17.90 46.69 -14.10
CA CYS A 33 16.96 45.84 -13.40
C CYS A 33 17.31 44.37 -13.68
N ILE A 34 18.12 43.77 -12.81
CA ILE A 34 17.78 42.42 -12.39
C ILE A 34 16.81 42.63 -11.24
N GLU A 35 15.53 42.44 -11.53
CA GLU A 35 14.56 42.26 -10.46
C GLU A 35 14.95 40.94 -9.81
N GLU A 36 15.64 41.08 -8.68
CA GLU A 36 15.94 40.04 -7.72
C GLU A 36 14.64 39.29 -7.43
N MET A 37 14.44 38.12 -8.06
CA MET A 37 13.48 37.13 -7.57
C MET A 37 14.03 36.54 -6.27
N GLY A 38 13.94 37.35 -5.22
CA GLY A 38 14.30 37.04 -3.85
C GLY A 38 13.14 37.34 -2.93
N THR A 39 11.90 37.07 -3.35
CA THR A 39 10.82 36.86 -2.40
C THR A 39 10.77 35.38 -2.12
N GLU A 40 11.59 34.96 -1.16
CA GLU A 40 11.18 34.00 -0.14
C GLU A 40 9.65 33.92 -0.08
N PHE A 41 9.10 32.77 -0.45
CA PHE A 41 7.68 32.51 -0.22
C PHE A 41 7.42 32.81 1.26
N PRO A 42 6.37 33.57 1.61
CA PRO A 42 6.03 33.74 3.02
C PRO A 42 5.93 32.35 3.63
N GLU A 43 6.52 32.17 4.81
CA GLU A 43 6.36 30.92 5.54
C GLU A 43 4.85 30.66 5.65
N ASN A 44 4.40 29.46 5.28
CA ASN A 44 3.01 29.06 5.54
C ASN A 44 2.86 28.97 7.06
N GLU A 45 2.51 30.10 7.70
CA GLU A 45 2.26 30.20 9.14
C GLU A 45 0.99 29.43 9.54
N GLU A 46 0.12 29.16 8.57
CA GLU A 46 -1.08 28.37 8.73
C GLU A 46 -1.06 27.25 7.69
N TRP A 47 -0.76 26.04 8.14
CA TRP A 47 -1.31 24.88 7.45
C TRP A 47 -2.83 25.03 7.53
N PRO A 48 -3.60 24.82 6.44
CA PRO A 48 -5.02 24.59 6.59
C PRO A 48 -5.17 23.31 7.43
N THR A 49 -5.22 23.47 8.75
CA THR A 49 -5.76 22.46 9.63
C THR A 49 -7.21 22.41 9.22
N ALA A 50 -7.54 21.47 8.34
CA ALA A 50 -8.90 21.25 7.92
C ALA A 50 -9.70 21.05 9.22
N GLU A 51 -10.40 22.09 9.68
CA GLU A 51 -11.41 21.97 10.76
C GLU A 51 -12.50 20.97 10.34
N TYR A 52 -12.51 20.62 9.06
CA TYR A 52 -13.25 19.54 8.44
C TYR A 52 -12.31 18.39 8.08
N VAL A 53 -11.90 17.61 9.10
CA VAL A 53 -11.55 16.20 8.86
C VAL A 53 -12.90 15.48 8.77
N PRO A 54 -13.41 15.13 7.58
CA PRO A 54 -14.59 14.29 7.53
C PRO A 54 -14.26 13.02 8.33
N ALA A 55 -15.13 12.66 9.27
CA ALA A 55 -15.09 11.32 9.86
C ALA A 55 -15.49 10.36 8.74
N LEU A 56 -14.50 9.97 7.93
CA LEU A 56 -14.64 8.82 7.07
C LEU A 56 -14.68 7.63 8.02
N PRO A 57 -15.77 6.84 8.04
CA PRO A 57 -15.80 5.61 8.80
C PRO A 57 -14.82 4.65 8.11
N VAL A 58 -13.54 4.76 8.46
CA VAL A 58 -12.54 3.75 8.14
C VAL A 58 -12.56 2.78 9.31
N GLU A 59 -13.26 1.67 9.12
CA GLU A 59 -13.19 0.56 10.05
C GLU A 59 -11.75 0.04 10.06
N GLU A 60 -11.23 -0.26 11.25
CA GLU A 60 -9.93 -0.88 11.38
C GLU A 60 -9.99 -2.27 10.75
N ARG A 61 -8.94 -2.65 10.00
CA ARG A 61 -8.88 -3.97 9.33
C ARG A 61 -9.09 -5.12 10.31
N SER A 62 -8.56 -4.96 11.52
CA SER A 62 -8.73 -5.87 12.64
C SER A 62 -10.18 -5.99 13.12
N ALA A 63 -10.97 -4.92 13.03
CA ALA A 63 -12.38 -4.95 13.39
C ALA A 63 -13.21 -5.73 12.35
N ILE A 64 -12.93 -5.53 11.06
CA ILE A 64 -13.53 -6.32 9.97
C ILE A 64 -13.19 -7.81 10.15
N ALA A 65 -11.93 -8.11 10.44
CA ALA A 65 -11.49 -9.48 10.71
C ALA A 65 -12.20 -10.11 11.92
N GLU A 66 -12.31 -9.37 13.02
CA GLU A 66 -12.98 -9.83 14.24
C GLU A 66 -14.47 -10.13 14.02
N GLU A 67 -15.11 -9.38 13.13
CA GLU A 67 -16.50 -9.62 12.73
C GLU A 67 -16.63 -10.82 11.78
N ARG A 68 -15.85 -10.85 10.70
CA ARG A 68 -16.08 -11.75 9.55
C ARG A 68 -15.51 -13.15 9.71
N ILE A 69 -14.34 -13.30 10.34
CA ILE A 69 -13.71 -14.62 10.53
C ILE A 69 -14.63 -15.58 11.31
N PRO A 70 -15.24 -15.17 12.44
CA PRO A 70 -16.12 -16.07 13.21
C PRO A 70 -17.36 -16.54 12.45
N GLU A 71 -17.83 -15.82 11.44
CA GLU A 71 -19.04 -16.18 10.68
C GLU A 71 -18.90 -17.55 10.00
N LEU A 72 -17.72 -17.83 9.43
CA LEU A 72 -17.44 -19.12 8.79
C LEU A 72 -16.54 -20.04 9.62
N ALA A 73 -15.76 -19.53 10.58
CA ALA A 73 -14.93 -20.38 11.42
C ALA A 73 -15.73 -21.43 12.22
N GLY A 74 -16.99 -21.11 12.55
CA GLY A 74 -17.90 -22.05 13.23
C GLY A 74 -18.75 -22.92 12.30
N ALA A 75 -18.60 -22.78 10.98
CA ALA A 75 -19.41 -23.49 10.00
C ALA A 75 -18.95 -24.94 9.82
N ALA A 76 -19.86 -25.80 9.37
CA ALA A 76 -19.57 -27.21 9.11
C ALA A 76 -18.95 -27.41 7.71
N ILE A 77 -17.73 -26.90 7.50
CA ILE A 77 -17.01 -26.98 6.22
C ILE A 77 -16.02 -28.16 6.28
N THR A 78 -16.33 -29.26 5.59
CA THR A 78 -15.52 -30.50 5.65
C THR A 78 -14.65 -30.78 4.43
N ASP A 79 -14.90 -30.07 3.34
CA ASP A 79 -14.26 -30.26 2.05
C ASP A 79 -14.29 -28.96 1.22
N PRO A 80 -13.43 -28.86 0.19
CA PRO A 80 -13.34 -27.65 -0.64
C PRO A 80 -14.64 -27.28 -1.36
N GLU A 81 -15.45 -28.26 -1.76
CA GLU A 81 -16.73 -28.01 -2.44
C GLU A 81 -17.72 -27.33 -1.49
N THR A 82 -17.78 -27.80 -0.24
CA THR A 82 -18.56 -27.16 0.82
C THR A 82 -18.08 -25.74 1.13
N LEU A 83 -16.75 -25.51 1.14
CA LEU A 83 -16.19 -24.17 1.32
C LEU A 83 -16.69 -23.21 0.23
N ALA A 84 -16.61 -23.62 -1.05
CA ALA A 84 -17.06 -22.80 -2.16
C ALA A 84 -18.56 -22.49 -2.08
N SER A 85 -19.40 -23.51 -1.89
CA SER A 85 -20.85 -23.29 -1.78
C SER A 85 -21.23 -22.42 -0.59
N THR A 86 -20.54 -22.54 0.54
CA THR A 86 -20.78 -21.66 1.69
C THR A 86 -20.35 -20.22 1.41
N LEU A 87 -19.26 -19.98 0.68
CA LEU A 87 -18.87 -18.61 0.28
C LEU A 87 -19.90 -17.98 -0.67
N GLU A 88 -20.47 -18.76 -1.59
CA GLU A 88 -21.56 -18.30 -2.47
C GLU A 88 -22.81 -17.86 -1.70
N GLU A 89 -23.08 -18.42 -0.52
CA GLU A 89 -24.19 -17.97 0.35
C GLU A 89 -23.96 -16.57 0.94
N TYR A 90 -22.71 -16.07 0.92
CA TYR A 90 -22.32 -14.73 1.37
C TYR A 90 -22.05 -13.81 0.17
N ASP A 91 -22.77 -14.03 -0.94
CA ASP A 91 -22.71 -13.23 -2.17
C ASP A 91 -21.33 -13.21 -2.85
N MET A 92 -20.41 -14.11 -2.49
CA MET A 92 -19.12 -14.25 -3.15
C MET A 92 -19.23 -15.15 -4.38
N THR A 93 -18.83 -14.65 -5.55
CA THR A 93 -18.82 -15.46 -6.78
C THR A 93 -17.52 -16.26 -6.85
N VAL A 94 -17.59 -17.56 -6.53
CA VAL A 94 -16.44 -18.47 -6.58
C VAL A 94 -16.32 -19.10 -7.97
N GLU A 95 -15.21 -18.85 -8.65
CA GLU A 95 -14.96 -19.38 -10.00
C GLU A 95 -14.36 -20.79 -9.96
N SER A 96 -13.43 -21.01 -9.03
CA SER A 96 -12.77 -22.30 -8.88
C SER A 96 -12.29 -22.54 -7.45
N VAL A 97 -12.31 -23.81 -7.05
CA VAL A 97 -11.66 -24.29 -5.82
C VAL A 97 -10.97 -25.61 -6.12
N GLU A 98 -9.65 -25.60 -6.18
CA GLU A 98 -8.87 -26.73 -6.67
C GLU A 98 -7.63 -26.95 -5.83
N ARG A 99 -7.28 -28.21 -5.59
CA ARG A 99 -6.02 -28.54 -4.93
C ARG A 99 -4.89 -28.59 -5.93
N GLU A 100 -3.93 -27.69 -5.77
CA GLU A 100 -2.70 -27.65 -6.55
C GLU A 100 -1.52 -28.08 -5.68
N ARG A 101 -1.12 -29.37 -5.82
CA ARG A 101 -0.12 -30.02 -4.96
C ARG A 101 -0.54 -29.97 -3.49
N ASP A 102 0.11 -29.12 -2.69
CA ASP A 102 -0.12 -28.98 -1.25
C ASP A 102 -0.83 -27.67 -0.89
N VAL A 103 -1.28 -26.90 -1.89
CA VAL A 103 -2.00 -25.63 -1.69
C VAL A 103 -3.43 -25.79 -2.19
N LEU A 104 -4.39 -25.26 -1.43
CA LEU A 104 -5.76 -25.11 -1.88
C LEU A 104 -5.88 -23.78 -2.63
N SER A 105 -6.09 -23.84 -3.93
CA SER A 105 -6.28 -22.69 -4.81
C SER A 105 -7.76 -22.32 -4.83
N LEU A 106 -8.08 -21.06 -4.58
CA LEU A 106 -9.43 -20.52 -4.62
C LEU A 106 -9.42 -19.27 -5.48
N GLU A 107 -10.28 -19.22 -6.50
CA GLU A 107 -10.45 -18.04 -7.35
C GLU A 107 -11.86 -17.49 -7.15
N TYR A 108 -11.99 -16.19 -6.91
CA TYR A 108 -13.27 -15.53 -6.72
C TYR A 108 -13.32 -14.16 -7.40
N VAL A 109 -14.51 -13.76 -7.83
CA VAL A 109 -14.78 -12.42 -8.37
C VAL A 109 -15.21 -11.51 -7.24
N ASN A 110 -14.54 -10.37 -7.11
CA ASN A 110 -14.92 -9.34 -6.14
C ASN A 110 -15.91 -8.37 -6.80
N THR A 111 -17.21 -8.61 -6.59
CA THR A 111 -18.29 -7.80 -7.18
C THR A 111 -18.50 -6.46 -6.46
N ASP A 112 -18.10 -6.35 -5.20
CA ASP A 112 -18.40 -5.22 -4.31
C ASP A 112 -17.15 -4.44 -3.89
N ARG A 113 -16.14 -4.41 -4.78
CA ARG A 113 -14.82 -3.81 -4.56
C ARG A 113 -14.88 -2.38 -3.99
N TYR A 114 -15.92 -1.64 -4.32
CA TYR A 114 -16.07 -0.24 -3.98
C TYR A 114 -16.78 0.00 -2.63
N ASP A 115 -17.50 -1.00 -2.11
CA ASP A 115 -18.33 -0.86 -0.91
C ASP A 115 -17.68 -1.48 0.33
N GLU A 116 -17.04 -2.66 0.22
CA GLU A 116 -16.49 -3.39 1.38
C GLU A 116 -14.97 -3.71 1.27
N GLY A 117 -14.47 -3.86 0.04
CA GLY A 117 -13.05 -4.05 -0.27
C GLY A 117 -12.46 -5.42 0.11
N ASN A 118 -11.28 -5.74 -0.43
CA ASN A 118 -10.65 -7.07 -0.34
C ASN A 118 -10.47 -7.63 1.10
N VAL A 119 -10.42 -6.77 2.12
CA VAL A 119 -10.24 -7.20 3.51
C VAL A 119 -11.46 -7.99 4.00
N HIS A 120 -12.66 -7.58 3.58
CA HIS A 120 -13.91 -8.20 3.96
C HIS A 120 -13.99 -9.66 3.46
N ASP A 121 -13.73 -9.85 2.17
CA ASP A 121 -13.74 -11.17 1.51
C ASP A 121 -12.64 -12.08 2.04
N VAL A 122 -11.42 -11.57 2.14
CA VAL A 122 -10.28 -12.36 2.60
C VAL A 122 -10.46 -12.80 4.06
N SER A 123 -11.08 -11.97 4.90
CA SER A 123 -11.40 -12.33 6.29
C SER A 123 -12.44 -13.46 6.34
N LEU A 124 -13.47 -13.39 5.49
CA LEU A 124 -14.48 -14.45 5.39
C LEU A 124 -13.85 -15.77 4.91
N ILE A 125 -13.03 -15.72 3.85
CA ILE A 125 -12.28 -16.87 3.33
C ILE A 125 -11.37 -17.47 4.41
N ALA A 126 -10.70 -16.64 5.21
CA ALA A 126 -9.84 -17.09 6.30
C ALA A 126 -10.62 -17.85 7.39
N GLY A 127 -11.85 -17.42 7.70
CA GLY A 127 -12.77 -18.12 8.58
C GLY A 127 -13.19 -19.48 8.00
N GLY A 128 -13.59 -19.51 6.73
CA GLY A 128 -13.97 -20.76 6.07
C GLY A 128 -12.81 -21.76 5.97
N TYR A 129 -11.59 -21.28 5.72
CA TYR A 129 -10.40 -22.12 5.72
C TYR A 129 -10.06 -22.64 7.11
N ALA A 130 -10.23 -21.83 8.16
CA ALA A 130 -10.06 -22.28 9.54
C ALA A 130 -11.00 -23.45 9.89
N ALA A 131 -12.28 -23.37 9.48
CA ALA A 131 -13.23 -24.47 9.64
C ALA A 131 -12.80 -25.73 8.86
N LEU A 132 -12.34 -25.56 7.62
CA LEU A 132 -11.85 -26.66 6.80
C LEU A 132 -10.62 -27.37 7.42
N VAL A 133 -9.71 -26.60 8.02
CA VAL A 133 -8.55 -27.12 8.74
C VAL A 133 -8.96 -27.82 10.04
N ASP A 134 -9.95 -27.30 10.77
CA ASP A 134 -10.51 -27.95 11.98
C ASP A 134 -11.14 -29.31 11.65
N ALA A 135 -11.80 -29.42 10.48
CA ALA A 135 -12.34 -30.67 9.96
C ALA A 135 -11.25 -31.69 9.53
N GLY A 136 -9.97 -31.32 9.56
CA GLY A 136 -8.85 -32.20 9.29
C GLY A 136 -8.37 -32.19 7.82
N TYR A 137 -8.74 -31.17 7.04
CA TYR A 137 -8.18 -30.99 5.71
C TYR A 137 -6.67 -30.69 5.78
N ASP A 138 -5.88 -31.46 5.05
CA ASP A 138 -4.43 -31.34 5.06
C ASP A 138 -3.93 -30.56 3.84
N ALA A 139 -3.57 -29.30 4.02
CA ALA A 139 -2.85 -28.48 3.05
C ALA A 139 -1.78 -27.66 3.79
N VAL A 140 -0.87 -27.03 3.04
CA VAL A 140 0.13 -26.10 3.57
C VAL A 140 -0.41 -24.68 3.69
N ALA A 141 -1.30 -24.30 2.76
CA ALA A 141 -1.97 -23.01 2.75
C ALA A 141 -3.21 -23.05 1.84
N LEU A 142 -4.05 -22.02 1.96
CA LEU A 142 -5.00 -21.60 0.94
C LEU A 142 -4.46 -20.35 0.22
N GLY A 143 -4.41 -20.39 -1.11
CA GLY A 143 -4.13 -19.22 -1.94
C GLY A 143 -5.44 -18.72 -2.55
N ALA A 144 -5.81 -17.49 -2.26
CA ALA A 144 -6.99 -16.84 -2.83
C ALA A 144 -6.56 -15.88 -3.94
N THR A 145 -7.05 -16.07 -5.16
CA THR A 145 -6.87 -15.17 -6.30
C THR A 145 -8.13 -14.32 -6.46
N ILE A 146 -7.92 -13.00 -6.55
CA ILE A 146 -8.98 -12.01 -6.66
C ILE A 146 -9.11 -11.61 -8.14
N LEU A 147 -10.24 -11.95 -8.74
CA LEU A 147 -10.55 -11.71 -10.16
C LEU A 147 -11.39 -10.44 -10.34
N ASP A 148 -11.23 -9.79 -11.50
CA ASP A 148 -12.10 -8.72 -11.99
C ASP A 148 -13.26 -9.30 -12.82
N ASP A 149 -14.18 -8.44 -13.30
CA ASP A 149 -15.31 -8.77 -14.20
C ASP A 149 -14.87 -9.46 -15.53
N ALA A 150 -13.57 -9.54 -15.77
CA ALA A 150 -12.92 -10.37 -16.78
C ALA A 150 -11.84 -11.22 -16.07
N PRO A 151 -11.47 -12.42 -16.57
CA PRO A 151 -10.59 -13.38 -15.88
C PRO A 151 -9.13 -12.92 -15.65
N ALA A 152 -8.85 -11.62 -15.69
CA ALA A 152 -7.63 -11.03 -15.20
C ALA A 152 -7.68 -10.94 -13.67
N SER A 153 -6.76 -11.64 -13.00
CA SER A 153 -6.52 -11.43 -11.57
C SER A 153 -5.98 -10.03 -11.32
N TYR A 154 -6.49 -9.32 -10.33
CA TYR A 154 -5.93 -8.05 -9.88
C TYR A 154 -5.32 -8.12 -8.48
N GLY A 155 -5.50 -9.23 -7.76
CA GLY A 155 -4.87 -9.43 -6.46
C GLY A 155 -4.83 -10.88 -6.02
N SER A 156 -4.17 -11.10 -4.89
CA SER A 156 -4.07 -12.41 -4.24
C SER A 156 -3.91 -12.25 -2.72
N ALA A 157 -4.28 -13.28 -1.99
CA ALA A 157 -4.04 -13.41 -0.55
C ALA A 157 -3.64 -14.86 -0.23
N THR A 158 -2.97 -15.07 0.90
CA THR A 158 -2.58 -16.40 1.37
C THR A 158 -2.98 -16.60 2.82
N VAL A 159 -3.59 -17.75 3.11
CA VAL A 159 -3.94 -18.19 4.46
C VAL A 159 -3.08 -19.40 4.80
N GLU A 160 -2.07 -19.22 5.64
CA GLU A 160 -1.17 -20.30 6.03
C GLU A 160 -1.87 -21.25 7.04
N THR A 161 -1.78 -22.56 6.81
CA THR A 161 -2.40 -23.55 7.71
C THR A 161 -1.92 -23.47 9.16
N PRO A 162 -0.62 -23.19 9.46
CA PRO A 162 -0.19 -22.96 10.84
C PRO A 162 -0.99 -21.86 11.55
N LEU A 163 -1.29 -20.76 10.89
CA LEU A 163 -2.06 -19.64 11.47
C LEU A 163 -3.51 -20.04 11.75
N ALA A 164 -4.14 -20.74 10.80
CA ALA A 164 -5.49 -21.27 10.97
C ALA A 164 -5.57 -22.25 12.17
N ARG A 165 -4.53 -23.09 12.37
CA ARG A 165 -4.44 -23.97 13.54
C ARG A 165 -4.26 -23.19 14.83
N GLU A 166 -3.36 -22.22 14.87
CA GLU A 166 -3.16 -21.38 16.06
C GLU A 166 -4.45 -20.62 16.44
N TYR A 167 -5.22 -20.16 15.45
CA TYR A 167 -6.56 -19.60 15.68
C TYR A 167 -7.55 -20.62 16.25
N ASN A 168 -7.68 -21.82 15.65
CA ASN A 168 -8.59 -22.87 16.13
C ASN A 168 -8.24 -23.37 17.54
N GLU A 169 -6.95 -23.37 17.88
CA GLU A 169 -6.45 -23.71 19.22
C GLU A 169 -6.66 -22.57 20.25
N GLY A 170 -7.11 -21.40 19.80
CA GLY A 170 -7.34 -20.21 20.62
C GLY A 170 -6.06 -19.48 21.01
N ALA A 171 -4.94 -19.73 20.32
CA ALA A 171 -3.68 -19.01 20.52
C ALA A 171 -3.70 -17.62 19.84
N LEU A 172 -4.48 -17.47 18.76
CA LEU A 172 -4.77 -16.20 18.10
C LEU A 172 -6.25 -15.86 18.25
N THR A 173 -6.54 -14.59 18.53
CA THR A 173 -7.89 -14.03 18.37
C THR A 173 -8.23 -13.87 16.89
N ALA A 174 -9.52 -13.70 16.55
CA ALA A 174 -9.95 -13.43 15.17
C ALA A 174 -9.28 -12.17 14.61
N ALA A 175 -9.15 -11.11 15.42
CA ALA A 175 -8.44 -9.90 15.05
C ALA A 175 -6.96 -10.16 14.73
N GLU A 176 -6.23 -10.89 15.59
CA GLU A 176 -4.82 -11.19 15.38
C GLU A 176 -4.59 -12.10 14.16
N TYR A 177 -5.40 -13.14 14.02
CA TYR A 177 -5.35 -14.04 12.87
C TYR A 177 -5.67 -13.30 11.57
N GLY A 178 -6.71 -12.48 11.57
CA GLY A 178 -7.10 -11.70 10.41
C GLY A 178 -6.07 -10.65 10.01
N GLU A 179 -5.42 -9.97 10.97
CA GLU A 179 -4.33 -9.04 10.66
C GLU A 179 -3.16 -9.76 9.96
N LEU A 180 -2.81 -10.96 10.41
CA LEU A 180 -1.75 -11.76 9.77
C LEU A 180 -2.16 -12.16 8.35
N VAL A 181 -3.39 -12.63 8.14
CA VAL A 181 -3.88 -13.00 6.81
C VAL A 181 -3.98 -11.78 5.89
N VAL A 182 -4.59 -10.69 6.35
CA VAL A 182 -4.78 -9.46 5.57
C VAL A 182 -3.45 -8.82 5.19
N SER A 183 -2.39 -9.02 5.98
CA SER A 183 -1.04 -8.58 5.64
C SER A 183 -0.45 -9.28 4.39
N THR A 184 -1.02 -10.41 3.98
CA THR A 184 -0.63 -11.15 2.77
C THR A 184 -1.32 -10.65 1.49
N ILE A 185 -2.28 -9.72 1.61
CA ILE A 185 -3.02 -9.22 0.45
C ILE A 185 -2.07 -8.42 -0.45
N GLU A 186 -1.88 -8.93 -1.66
CA GLU A 186 -1.21 -8.25 -2.75
C GLU A 186 -2.27 -7.81 -3.76
N SER A 187 -2.29 -6.53 -4.14
CA SER A 187 -3.24 -6.02 -5.14
C SER A 187 -2.58 -5.03 -6.08
N GLN A 188 -2.86 -5.17 -7.37
CA GLN A 188 -2.49 -4.20 -8.40
C GLN A 188 -3.58 -3.11 -8.43
N ARG A 189 -3.19 -1.87 -8.13
CA ARG A 189 -4.07 -0.70 -8.30
C ARG A 189 -3.85 -0.13 -9.70
N TYR A 190 -4.87 -0.20 -10.54
CA TYR A 190 -4.93 0.64 -11.74
C TYR A 190 -5.31 2.06 -11.33
N GLU A 191 -4.56 3.04 -11.80
CA GLU A 191 -4.92 4.45 -11.63
C GLU A 191 -6.26 4.71 -12.33
N PRO A 192 -7.23 5.40 -11.68
CA PRO A 192 -8.48 5.72 -12.34
C PRO A 192 -8.23 6.63 -13.54
N GLU A 193 -8.75 6.25 -14.71
CA GLU A 193 -8.78 7.12 -15.88
C GLU A 193 -9.75 8.28 -15.61
N VAL A 194 -9.21 9.41 -15.17
CA VAL A 194 -9.96 10.67 -15.07
C VAL A 194 -10.08 11.27 -16.46
N ASP A 195 -11.20 11.01 -17.15
CA ASP A 195 -11.61 11.77 -18.34
C ASP A 195 -12.04 13.18 -17.91
N VAL A 196 -11.05 14.04 -17.66
CA VAL A 196 -11.28 15.48 -17.57
C VAL A 196 -11.20 16.07 -18.97
N SER A 197 -12.25 15.89 -19.76
CA SER A 197 -12.44 16.69 -20.97
C SER A 197 -12.70 18.15 -20.57
N PRO A 198 -11.77 19.12 -20.80
CA PRO A 198 -12.09 20.52 -20.62
C PRO A 198 -13.18 20.90 -21.62
N LYS A 199 -14.34 21.35 -21.11
CA LYS A 199 -15.32 22.04 -21.95
C LYS A 199 -14.70 23.36 -22.41
N GLU A 200 -14.33 23.43 -23.69
CA GLU A 200 -14.04 24.68 -24.40
C GLU A 200 -15.30 25.52 -24.59
#